data_AF-A0A2E5W086-F1
#
_entry.id   AF-A0A2E5W086-F1
#
_cell.length_a   1.000
_cell.length_b   1.000
_cell.length_c   1.000
_cell.angle_alpha   90.00
_cell.angle_beta   90.00
_cell.angle_gamma   90.00
#
_symmetry.space_group_name_H-M   'P 1'
#
loop_
_entity.id
_entity.type
_entity.pdbx_description
1 polymer ?
#
loop_
_entity_poly.entity_id
_entity_poly.type
_entity_poly.pdbx_seq_one_letter_code
_entity_poly.pdbx_strand_id
1 'polypeptide(L)'
;MKFFLSGLFLSFLVLSILIILLRHYLFELTIGWFLPALAGMVTVYFVLKASKKSSINLTKTIAIGFIIKMFYYGISLVLLIQYYTFQPIVFICSFTGFFLVLHIVEAILIKRISVLKRPN
;
A
#
# COMPACT_ATOMS: atom_id res chain seq x y z
N MET A 1 -11.64 8.12 -1.95
CA MET A 1 -11.74 6.69 -1.56
C MET A 1 -12.07 5.78 -2.74
N LYS A 2 -13.14 6.05 -3.51
CA LYS A 2 -13.55 5.22 -4.67
C LYS A 2 -12.43 4.90 -5.67
N PHE A 3 -11.58 5.87 -6.01
CA PHE A 3 -10.45 5.67 -6.92
C PHE A 3 -9.42 4.65 -6.38
N PHE A 4 -9.02 4.79 -5.11
CA PHE A 4 -8.10 3.85 -4.48
C PHE A 4 -8.73 2.45 -4.32
N LEU A 5 -10.03 2.37 -4.00
CA LEU A 5 -10.75 1.09 -3.94
C LEU A 5 -10.73 0.36 -5.30
N SER A 6 -10.89 1.10 -6.40
CA SER A 6 -10.78 0.52 -7.74
C SER A 6 -9.38 -0.05 -8.01
N GLY A 7 -8.33 0.69 -7.63
CA GLY A 7 -6.95 0.19 -7.72
C GLY A 7 -6.70 -1.04 -6.85
N LEU A 8 -7.26 -1.07 -5.64
CA LEU A 8 -7.17 -2.22 -4.73
C LEU A 8 -7.91 -3.43 -5.29
N PHE A 9 -9.11 -3.23 -5.85
CA PHE A 9 -9.87 -4.29 -6.52
C PHE A 9 -9.11 -4.87 -7.72
N LEU A 10 -8.54 -4.00 -8.57
CA LEU A 10 -7.72 -4.44 -9.70
C LEU A 10 -6.51 -5.26 -9.24
N SER A 11 -5.82 -4.79 -8.19
CA SER A 11 -4.68 -5.52 -7.63
C SER A 11 -5.08 -6.89 -7.05
N PHE A 12 -6.28 -6.99 -6.48
CA PHE A 12 -6.81 -8.26 -5.97
C PHE A 12 -7.14 -9.25 -7.11
N LEU A 13 -7.63 -8.76 -8.25
CA LEU A 13 -7.83 -9.60 -9.44
C LEU A 13 -6.50 -10.16 -9.95
N VAL A 14 -5.46 -9.31 -10.01
CA VAL A 14 -4.11 -9.75 -10.39
C VAL A 14 -3.58 -10.78 -9.40
N LEU A 15 -3.73 -10.54 -8.09
CA LEU A 15 -3.36 -11.51 -7.06
C LEU A 15 -4.08 -12.85 -7.26
N SER A 16 -5.38 -12.82 -7.54
CA SER A 16 -6.19 -14.03 -7.75
C SER A 16 -5.66 -14.86 -8.93
N ILE A 17 -5.31 -14.20 -10.04
CA ILE A 17 -4.70 -14.85 -11.21
C ILE A 17 -3.35 -15.46 -10.84
N LEU A 18 -2.49 -14.71 -10.12
CA LEU A 18 -1.19 -15.20 -9.68
C LEU A 18 -1.31 -16.41 -8.75
N ILE A 19 -2.27 -16.42 -7.82
CA ILE A 19 -2.51 -17.56 -6.92
C ILE A 19 -2.94 -18.81 -7.69
N ILE A 20 -3.74 -18.66 -8.75
CA ILE A 20 -4.15 -19.79 -9.60
C ILE A 20 -2.94 -20.38 -10.33
N LEU A 21 -2.06 -19.52 -10.87
CA LEU A 21 -0.87 -19.94 -11.63
C LEU A 21 0.25 -20.51 -10.73
N LEU A 22 0.41 -19.95 -9.53
CA LEU A 22 1.52 -20.18 -8.62
C LEU A 22 1.02 -20.68 -7.25
N ARG A 23 0.12 -21.66 -7.27
CA ARG A 23 -0.62 -22.15 -6.10
C ARG A 23 0.27 -22.57 -4.92
N HIS A 24 1.50 -23.03 -5.20
CA HIS A 24 2.45 -23.44 -4.17
C HIS A 24 2.95 -22.26 -3.31
N TYR A 25 2.90 -21.03 -3.82
CA TYR A 25 3.39 -19.82 -3.15
C TYR A 25 2.26 -18.94 -2.61
N LEU A 26 1.13 -19.54 -2.22
CA LEU A 26 -0.06 -18.81 -1.79
C LEU A 26 0.24 -17.84 -0.65
N PHE A 27 1.07 -18.24 0.32
CA PHE A 27 1.41 -17.40 1.47
C PHE A 27 2.23 -16.18 1.06
N GLU A 28 3.30 -16.39 0.28
CA GLU A 28 4.20 -15.34 -0.19
C GLU A 28 3.48 -14.31 -1.07
N LEU A 29 2.62 -14.80 -1.98
CA LEU A 29 1.83 -13.95 -2.85
C LEU A 29 0.83 -13.12 -2.04
N THR A 30 0.11 -13.75 -1.11
CA THR A 30 -0.93 -13.08 -0.31
C THR A 30 -0.33 -12.05 0.63
N ILE A 31 0.74 -12.39 1.36
CA ILE A 31 1.43 -11.44 2.26
C ILE A 31 2.04 -10.29 1.45
N GLY A 32 2.67 -10.59 0.31
CA GLY A 32 3.26 -9.60 -0.58
C GLY A 32 2.25 -8.56 -1.07
N TRP A 33 1.02 -8.97 -1.36
CA TRP A 33 -0.07 -8.04 -1.69
C TRP A 33 -0.66 -7.35 -0.46
N PHE A 34 -0.89 -8.11 0.62
CA PHE A 34 -1.61 -7.65 1.80
C PHE A 34 -0.88 -6.50 2.51
N LEU A 35 0.45 -6.60 2.62
CA LEU A 35 1.27 -5.60 3.30
C LEU A 35 1.10 -4.19 2.68
N PRO A 36 1.35 -3.98 1.36
CA PRO A 36 1.08 -2.71 0.69
C PRO A 36 -0.39 -2.30 0.67
N ALA A 37 -1.32 -3.25 0.51
CA ALA A 37 -2.76 -2.95 0.45
C ALA A 37 -3.26 -2.34 1.76
N LEU A 38 -2.87 -2.93 2.90
CA LEU A 38 -3.23 -2.43 4.22
C LEU A 38 -2.62 -1.04 4.47
N ALA A 39 -1.32 -0.88 4.19
CA ALA A 39 -0.63 0.40 4.36
C ALA A 39 -1.25 1.52 3.51
N GLY A 40 -1.59 1.23 2.25
CA GLY A 40 -2.25 2.17 1.35
C GLY A 40 -3.67 2.53 1.83
N MET A 41 -4.46 1.54 2.26
CA MET A 41 -5.82 1.77 2.77
C MET A 41 -5.82 2.69 4.01
N VAL A 42 -4.95 2.40 4.98
CA VAL A 42 -4.78 3.21 6.20
C VAL A 42 -4.36 4.63 5.83
N THR A 43 -3.41 4.78 4.91
CA THR A 43 -2.89 6.10 4.55
C THR A 43 -3.91 6.94 3.81
N VAL A 44 -4.60 6.37 2.83
CA VAL A 44 -5.68 7.05 2.11
C VAL A 44 -6.79 7.49 3.06
N TYR A 45 -7.14 6.67 4.05
CA TYR A 45 -8.12 7.04 5.08
C TYR A 45 -7.67 8.29 5.86
N PHE A 46 -6.44 8.30 6.38
CA PHE A 46 -5.92 9.43 7.14
C PHE A 46 -5.72 10.69 6.28
N VAL A 47 -5.25 10.54 5.04
CA VAL A 47 -5.11 11.62 4.07
C VAL A 47 -6.47 12.28 3.80
N LEU A 48 -7.52 11.49 3.54
CA LEU A 48 -8.88 12.01 3.32
C LEU A 48 -9.46 12.67 4.57
N LYS A 49 -9.13 12.18 5.76
CA LYS A 49 -9.53 12.80 7.03
C LYS A 49 -8.82 14.14 7.25
N ALA A 50 -7.52 14.19 7.00
CA ALA A 50 -6.70 15.40 7.12
C ALA A 50 -7.07 16.45 6.06
N SER A 51 -7.42 16.01 4.84
CA SER A 51 -7.84 16.88 3.75
C SER A 51 -9.14 17.63 4.02
N LYS A 52 -9.94 17.24 5.02
CA LYS A 52 -11.11 18.02 5.46
C LYS A 52 -10.79 19.15 6.44
N LYS A 53 -9.62 19.12 7.11
CA LYS A 53 -9.26 20.10 8.16
C LYS A 53 -8.50 21.32 7.61
N SER A 54 -7.27 21.14 7.12
CA SER A 54 -6.42 22.23 6.58
C SER A 54 -5.35 21.68 5.63
N SER A 55 -4.68 22.54 4.85
CA SER A 55 -3.58 22.12 3.97
C SER A 55 -2.33 21.73 4.77
N ILE A 56 -2.02 22.47 5.85
CA ILE A 56 -0.92 22.14 6.77
C ILE A 56 -1.08 20.73 7.37
N ASN A 57 -2.31 20.36 7.76
CA ASN A 57 -2.60 19.06 8.35
C ASN A 57 -2.45 17.94 7.32
N LEU A 58 -2.75 18.20 6.05
CA LEU A 58 -2.59 17.23 4.97
C LEU A 58 -1.10 16.87 4.77
N THR A 59 -0.23 17.87 4.61
CA THR A 59 1.21 17.64 4.44
C THR A 59 1.83 16.92 5.65
N LYS A 60 1.46 17.34 6.87
CA LYS A 60 1.91 16.69 8.11
C LYS A 60 1.48 15.22 8.18
N THR A 61 0.22 14.92 7.82
CA THR A 61 -0.28 13.54 7.79
C THR A 61 0.45 12.70 6.74
N ILE A 62 0.76 13.24 5.56
CA ILE A 62 1.52 12.53 4.52
C ILE A 62 2.93 12.18 5.03
N ALA A 63 3.63 13.16 5.63
CA ALA A 63 4.99 12.95 6.14
C ALA A 63 5.03 11.90 7.27
N ILE A 64 4.15 12.03 8.27
CA ILE A 64 4.06 11.07 9.38
C ILE A 64 3.66 9.68 8.87
N GLY A 65 2.70 9.62 7.94
CA GLY A 65 2.26 8.36 7.34
C GLY A 65 3.40 7.64 6.62
N PHE A 66 4.25 8.38 5.90
CA PHE A 66 5.42 7.80 5.24
C PHE A 66 6.42 7.20 6.23
N ILE A 67 6.72 7.90 7.32
CA ILE A 67 7.62 7.39 8.38
C ILE A 67 7.05 6.11 9.00
N ILE A 68 5.76 6.10 9.36
CA ILE A 68 5.09 4.93 9.94
C ILE A 68 5.15 3.73 8.99
N LYS A 69 4.96 3.95 7.68
CA LYS A 69 5.08 2.88 6.67
C LYS A 69 6.47 2.26 6.64
N MET A 70 7.53 3.06 6.77
CA MET A 70 8.89 2.54 6.76
C MET A 70 9.12 1.58 7.95
N PHE A 71 8.67 1.96 9.14
CA PHE A 71 8.69 1.06 10.30
C PHE A 71 7.83 -0.18 10.10
N TYR A 72 6.62 -0.01 9.57
CA TYR A 72 5.69 -1.11 9.30
C TYR A 72 6.31 -2.16 8.37
N TYR A 73 6.90 -1.76 7.24
CA TYR A 73 7.54 -2.70 6.32
C TYR A 73 8.80 -3.33 6.92
N GLY A 74 9.62 -2.55 7.61
CA GLY A 74 10.82 -3.06 8.28
C GLY A 74 10.49 -4.14 9.31
N ILE A 75 9.52 -3.87 10.20
CA ILE A 75 9.06 -4.84 11.20
C ILE A 75 8.45 -6.07 10.52
N SER A 76 7.62 -5.87 9.49
CA SER A 76 7.00 -6.99 8.77
C SER A 76 8.04 -7.91 8.13
N LEU A 77 9.10 -7.36 7.53
CA LEU A 77 10.20 -8.14 6.95
C LEU A 77 10.97 -8.93 8.02
N VAL A 78 11.31 -8.30 9.15
CA VAL A 78 12.01 -8.99 10.25
C VAL A 78 11.17 -10.16 10.77
N LEU A 79 9.87 -9.96 10.98
CA LEU A 79 8.96 -11.01 11.43
C LEU A 79 8.86 -12.15 10.40
N LEU A 80 8.76 -11.83 9.11
CA LEU A 80 8.68 -12.85 8.07
C LEU A 80 9.95 -13.72 8.02
N ILE A 81 11.13 -13.10 8.11
CA ILE A 81 12.42 -13.81 8.09
C ILE A 81 12.60 -14.67 9.35
N GLN A 82 12.17 -14.17 10.51
CA GLN A 82 12.40 -14.86 11.79
C GLN A 82 11.47 -16.06 12.00
N TYR A 83 10.20 -15.96 11.57
CA TYR A 83 9.17 -16.93 11.94
C TYR A 83 8.69 -17.83 10.80
N TYR A 84 9.16 -17.62 9.57
CA TYR A 84 8.65 -18.37 8.42
C TYR A 84 9.76 -18.73 7.42
N THR A 85 9.81 -19.99 7.01
CA THR A 85 10.65 -20.46 5.90
C THR A 85 9.88 -20.27 4.59
N PHE A 86 9.91 -19.05 4.03
CA PHE A 86 9.28 -18.73 2.75
C PHE A 86 10.29 -18.71 1.61
N GLN A 87 9.78 -18.78 0.38
CA GLN A 87 10.55 -18.52 -0.84
C GLN A 87 10.78 -17.01 -1.01
N PRO A 88 11.98 -16.48 -0.68
CA PRO A 88 12.18 -15.05 -0.52
C PRO A 88 11.99 -14.29 -1.84
N ILE A 89 12.42 -14.90 -2.94
CA ILE A 89 12.33 -14.32 -4.28
C ILE A 89 10.86 -14.09 -4.67
N VAL A 90 9.99 -15.08 -4.45
CA VAL A 90 8.57 -14.99 -4.82
C VAL A 90 7.87 -13.92 -3.99
N PHE A 91 8.16 -13.86 -2.69
CA PHE A 91 7.66 -12.80 -1.82
C PHE A 91 8.14 -11.42 -2.28
N ILE A 92 9.44 -11.23 -2.55
CA ILE A 92 10.01 -9.94 -2.99
C ILE A 92 9.36 -9.48 -4.30
N CYS A 93 9.17 -10.39 -5.26
CA CYS A 93 8.49 -10.08 -6.52
C CYS A 93 7.04 -9.63 -6.30
N SER A 94 6.27 -10.39 -5.50
CA SER A 94 4.89 -10.04 -5.16
C SER A 94 4.82 -8.70 -4.43
N PHE A 95 5.58 -8.57 -3.34
CA PHE A 95 5.63 -7.38 -2.51
C PHE A 95 6.00 -6.15 -3.33
N THR A 96 7.10 -6.20 -4.08
CA THR A 96 7.58 -5.04 -4.85
C THR A 96 6.60 -4.66 -5.95
N GLY A 97 6.04 -5.64 -6.66
CA GLY A 97 5.07 -5.41 -7.72
C GLY A 97 3.83 -4.67 -7.20
N PHE A 98 3.20 -5.20 -6.16
CA PHE A 98 2.02 -4.56 -5.56
C PHE A 98 2.35 -3.27 -4.82
N PHE A 99 3.50 -3.21 -4.16
CA PHE A 99 4.01 -2.00 -3.50
C PHE A 99 4.07 -0.84 -4.48
N LEU A 100 4.73 -1.00 -5.61
CA LEU A 100 4.89 0.07 -6.61
C LEU A 100 3.52 0.51 -7.15
N VAL A 101 2.70 -0.44 -7.62
CA VAL A 101 1.40 -0.12 -8.22
C VAL A 101 0.48 0.61 -7.24
N LEU A 102 0.34 0.10 -6.00
CA LEU A 102 -0.55 0.71 -5.01
C LEU A 102 -0.03 2.05 -4.50
N HIS A 103 1.28 2.24 -4.37
CA HIS A 103 1.85 3.56 -3.99
C HIS A 103 1.72 4.58 -5.11
N ILE A 104 1.79 4.17 -6.39
CA ILE A 104 1.51 5.05 -7.52
C ILE A 104 0.04 5.50 -7.48
N VAL A 105 -0.90 4.57 -7.30
CA VAL A 105 -2.34 4.89 -7.19
C VAL A 105 -2.60 5.84 -6.01
N GLU A 106 -1.96 5.59 -4.87
CA GLU A 106 -2.01 6.45 -3.69
C GLU A 106 -1.45 7.85 -3.98
N ALA A 107 -0.27 7.95 -4.59
CA ALA A 107 0.37 9.22 -4.92
C ALA A 107 -0.47 10.05 -5.89
N ILE A 108 -1.09 9.42 -6.89
CA ILE A 108 -2.04 10.08 -7.80
C ILE A 108 -3.23 10.66 -7.04
N LEU A 109 -3.79 9.89 -6.09
CA LEU A 109 -4.89 10.36 -5.26
C LEU A 109 -4.47 11.54 -4.37
N ILE A 110 -3.33 11.45 -3.70
CA ILE A 110 -2.78 12.51 -2.85
C ILE A 110 -2.55 13.78 -3.67
N LYS A 111 -1.95 13.66 -4.86
CA LYS A 111 -1.73 14.79 -5.78
C LYS A 111 -3.04 15.46 -6.13
N ARG A 112 -4.06 14.69 -6.50
CA ARG A 112 -5.40 15.22 -6.84
C ARG A 112 -6.02 15.98 -5.66
N ILE A 113 -5.94 15.42 -4.45
CA ILE A 113 -6.46 16.07 -3.24
C ILE A 113 -5.69 17.36 -2.93
N SER A 114 -4.37 17.34 -3.11
CA SER A 114 -3.50 18.48 -2.80
C SER A 114 -3.72 19.66 -3.76
N VAL A 115 -3.89 19.37 -5.07
CA VAL A 115 -4.21 20.40 -6.09
C VAL A 115 -5.55 21.07 -5.78
N LEU A 116 -6.58 20.30 -5.40
CA LEU A 116 -7.89 20.83 -5.04
C LEU A 116 -7.89 21.74 -3.80
N LYS A 117 -6.82 21.72 -3.00
CA LYS A 117 -6.73 22.44 -1.73
C LYS A 117 -5.73 23.60 -1.75
N ARG A 118 -5.07 23.87 -2.88
CA ARG A 118 -4.29 25.10 -3.02
C ARG A 118 -5.27 26.29 -3.08
N PRO A 119 -5.10 27.33 -2.25
CA PRO A 119 -5.78 28.60 -2.51
C PRO A 119 -5.28 29.13 -3.86
N ASN A 120 -6.20 29.58 -4.72
CA ASN A 120 -5.85 30.43 -5.86
C ASN A 120 -5.25 31.74 -5.35
#